data_AF-A0A448YR01-F1
#
_entry.id   AF-A0A448YR01-F1
#
_cell.length_a   1.000
_cell.length_b   1.000
_cell.length_c   1.000
_cell.angle_alpha   90.00
_cell.angle_beta   90.00
_cell.angle_gamma   90.00
#
_symmetry.space_group_name_H-M   'P 1'
#
loop_
_entity.id
_entity.type
_entity.pdbx_description
1 polymer ?
#
loop_
_entity_poly.entity_id
_entity_poly.type
_entity_poly.pdbx_seq_one_letter_code
_entity_poly.pdbx_strand_id
1 'polypeptide(L)'
;MIYFLKPEWYIFAYVLWWINVALSLLAGWGITFVVFGINRFKEKEVNATILLPAVTMTVVASTGSLISESFMDHPSWQLSSDIVTFLLWANAVALSVFLIGSYFQKLLIHGLPPKSAIYTCFIPIGILGQGGWAIQLNYRDLGQLIVSLGGFKLVNMDIELSPESLQLINAMLNFTALSVALFLASFGVCLTVVSIMSVIYHGRPPLWTRNMWASTFPLGTMALSFNQMYITTGLKGFLVIGTIYSVMLVLMTTYCMIGTALFEIPHKQIWKALKGLESTTNSYDV
;
A
#
# COMPACT_ATOMS: atom_id res chain seq x y z
N MET A 1 18.53 13.09 -1.45
CA MET A 1 18.98 13.08 -2.86
C MET A 1 18.13 13.94 -3.80
N ILE A 2 16.96 14.44 -3.38
CA ILE A 2 16.05 15.27 -4.23
C ILE A 2 16.30 16.79 -4.09
N TYR A 3 17.11 17.22 -3.12
CA TYR A 3 17.38 18.62 -2.78
C TYR A 3 18.13 19.46 -3.86
N PHE A 4 18.53 18.89 -5.00
CA PHE A 4 19.40 19.57 -5.99
C PHE A 4 18.73 19.93 -7.33
N LEU A 5 17.41 19.79 -7.48
CA LEU A 5 16.72 20.09 -8.74
C LEU A 5 15.64 21.16 -8.52
N LYS A 6 15.94 22.41 -8.95
CA LYS A 6 15.11 23.62 -9.29
C LYS A 6 13.68 23.83 -8.69
N PRO A 7 13.14 25.08 -8.68
CA PRO A 7 12.02 25.48 -7.80
C PRO A 7 10.63 24.88 -8.06
N GLU A 8 10.40 24.16 -9.18
CA GLU A 8 9.03 23.83 -9.67
C GLU A 8 8.72 22.33 -9.82
N TRP A 9 9.50 21.43 -9.21
CA TRP A 9 9.26 19.98 -9.31
C TRP A 9 7.91 19.53 -8.74
N TYR A 10 7.30 20.33 -7.86
CA TYR A 10 5.98 20.03 -7.30
C TYR A 10 4.92 19.95 -8.40
N ILE A 11 4.99 20.78 -9.45
CA ILE A 11 4.05 20.73 -10.60
C ILE A 11 4.22 19.40 -11.34
N PHE A 12 5.46 18.99 -11.60
CA PHE A 12 5.75 17.72 -12.25
C PHE A 12 5.25 16.52 -11.42
N ALA A 13 5.53 16.52 -10.11
CA ALA A 13 5.03 15.50 -9.20
C ALA A 13 3.50 15.47 -9.13
N TYR A 14 2.85 16.64 -9.16
CA TYR A 14 1.40 16.77 -9.17
C TYR A 14 0.77 16.18 -10.44
N VAL A 15 1.34 16.50 -11.60
CA VAL A 15 0.90 15.95 -12.89
C VAL A 15 1.05 14.42 -12.91
N LEU A 16 2.21 13.91 -12.48
CA LEU A 16 2.43 12.46 -12.39
C LEU A 16 1.46 11.80 -11.41
N TRP A 17 1.14 12.47 -10.30
CA TRP A 17 0.18 11.96 -9.35
C TRP A 17 -1.22 11.89 -9.94
N TRP A 18 -1.70 12.89 -10.68
CA TRP A 18 -2.99 12.82 -11.38
C TRP A 18 -3.06 11.70 -12.43
N ILE A 19 -1.97 11.47 -13.17
CA ILE A 19 -1.87 10.30 -14.06
C ILE A 19 -2.03 9.01 -13.23
N ASN A 20 -1.40 8.94 -12.06
CA ASN A 20 -1.51 7.80 -11.15
C ASN A 20 -2.94 7.64 -10.59
N VAL A 21 -3.64 8.74 -10.29
CA VAL A 21 -5.07 8.73 -9.91
C VAL A 21 -5.89 8.03 -10.99
N ALA A 22 -5.78 8.46 -12.24
CA ALA A 22 -6.51 7.85 -13.36
C ALA A 22 -6.17 6.37 -13.53
N LEU A 23 -4.88 6.00 -13.50
CA LEU A 23 -4.43 4.62 -13.62
C LEU A 23 -4.91 3.74 -12.46
N SER A 24 -4.92 4.27 -11.24
CA SER A 24 -5.39 3.55 -10.04
C SER A 24 -6.90 3.30 -10.06
N LEU A 25 -7.69 4.24 -10.59
CA LEU A 25 -9.13 4.05 -10.78
C LEU A 25 -9.39 3.04 -11.90
N LEU A 26 -8.64 3.10 -13.02
CA LEU A 26 -8.73 2.11 -14.08
C LEU A 26 -8.34 0.71 -13.60
N ALA A 27 -7.30 0.59 -12.76
CA ALA A 27 -6.94 -0.67 -12.14
C ALA A 27 -8.04 -1.12 -11.16
N GLY A 28 -8.35 -0.30 -10.15
CA GLY A 28 -9.30 -0.60 -9.08
C GLY A 28 -10.70 -0.94 -9.57
N TRP A 29 -11.30 -0.08 -10.40
CA TRP A 29 -12.65 -0.27 -10.92
C TRP A 29 -12.68 -1.07 -12.23
N GLY A 30 -11.78 -0.79 -13.17
CA GLY A 30 -11.78 -1.46 -14.47
C GLY A 30 -11.48 -2.95 -14.35
N ILE A 31 -10.45 -3.34 -13.59
CA ILE A 31 -10.15 -4.77 -13.38
C ILE A 31 -11.28 -5.45 -12.60
N THR A 32 -11.79 -4.81 -11.55
CA THR A 32 -12.91 -5.36 -10.76
C THR A 32 -14.15 -5.56 -11.63
N PHE A 33 -14.49 -4.60 -12.49
CA PHE A 33 -15.59 -4.73 -13.43
C PHE A 33 -15.36 -5.85 -14.44
N VAL A 34 -14.15 -5.99 -15.00
CA VAL A 34 -13.81 -7.09 -15.90
C VAL A 34 -13.95 -8.44 -15.20
N VAL A 35 -13.52 -8.54 -13.93
CA VAL A 35 -13.71 -9.74 -13.10
C VAL A 35 -15.19 -10.08 -12.95
N PHE A 36 -16.03 -9.08 -12.65
CA PHE A 36 -17.49 -9.27 -12.52
C PHE A 36 -18.17 -9.59 -13.85
N GLY A 37 -17.81 -8.90 -14.93
CA GLY A 37 -18.44 -9.05 -16.24
C GLY A 37 -18.06 -10.34 -16.96
N ILE A 38 -16.81 -10.80 -16.82
CA ILE A 38 -16.39 -12.09 -17.38
C ILE A 38 -16.95 -13.26 -16.56
N ASN A 39 -17.08 -13.10 -15.25
CA ASN A 39 -17.66 -14.08 -14.31
C ASN A 39 -17.19 -15.54 -14.52
N ARG A 40 -15.86 -15.75 -14.61
CA ARG A 40 -15.28 -17.09 -14.82
C ARG A 40 -14.71 -17.74 -13.55
N PHE A 41 -14.74 -17.05 -12.41
CA PHE A 41 -14.12 -17.55 -11.18
C PHE A 41 -14.95 -18.67 -10.56
N LYS A 42 -14.31 -19.83 -10.34
CA LYS A 42 -14.86 -20.84 -9.42
C LYS A 42 -14.55 -20.40 -7.99
N GLU A 43 -15.44 -20.66 -7.05
CA GLU A 43 -15.27 -20.26 -5.64
C GLU A 43 -13.92 -20.70 -5.04
N LYS A 44 -13.45 -21.89 -5.39
CA LYS A 44 -12.15 -22.43 -4.94
C LYS A 44 -10.91 -21.70 -5.49
N GLU A 45 -11.07 -20.93 -6.57
CA GLU A 45 -9.98 -20.22 -7.27
C GLU A 45 -9.76 -18.81 -6.70
N VAL A 46 -10.68 -18.32 -5.87
CA VAL A 46 -10.53 -17.05 -5.15
C VAL A 46 -9.27 -17.09 -4.30
N ASN A 47 -8.43 -16.08 -4.45
CA ASN A 47 -7.19 -15.95 -3.71
C ASN A 47 -6.93 -14.46 -3.44
N ALA A 48 -6.02 -14.19 -2.51
CA ALA A 48 -5.79 -12.84 -2.00
C ALA A 48 -5.29 -11.84 -3.07
N THR A 49 -4.82 -12.29 -4.24
CA THR A 49 -4.40 -11.37 -5.32
C THR A 49 -5.55 -10.57 -5.91
N ILE A 50 -6.82 -10.97 -5.66
CA ILE A 50 -8.00 -10.19 -6.04
C ILE A 50 -8.02 -8.78 -5.41
N LEU A 51 -7.26 -8.57 -4.33
CA LEU A 51 -7.12 -7.28 -3.64
C LEU A 51 -6.14 -6.32 -4.33
N LEU A 52 -5.24 -6.81 -5.19
CA LEU A 52 -4.18 -5.99 -5.79
C LEU A 52 -4.73 -4.76 -6.54
N PRO A 53 -5.85 -4.83 -7.29
CA PRO A 53 -6.44 -3.65 -7.91
C PRO A 53 -6.82 -2.56 -6.89
N ALA A 54 -7.42 -2.95 -5.75
CA ALA A 54 -7.80 -2.01 -4.70
C ALA A 54 -6.59 -1.35 -4.02
N VAL A 55 -5.48 -2.09 -3.87
CA VAL A 55 -4.22 -1.59 -3.30
C VAL A 55 -3.67 -0.39 -4.09
N THR A 56 -3.88 -0.34 -5.41
CA THR A 56 -3.39 0.79 -6.21
C THR A 56 -3.97 2.12 -5.71
N MET A 57 -5.27 2.17 -5.42
CA MET A 57 -5.95 3.38 -4.95
C MET A 57 -5.44 3.83 -3.56
N THR A 58 -5.15 2.91 -2.63
CA THR A 58 -4.56 3.31 -1.32
C THR A 58 -3.14 3.85 -1.46
N VAL A 59 -2.34 3.31 -2.38
CA VAL A 59 -0.98 3.81 -2.65
C VAL A 59 -1.04 5.22 -3.26
N VAL A 60 -1.96 5.46 -4.21
CA VAL A 60 -2.15 6.80 -4.79
C VAL A 60 -2.68 7.79 -3.76
N ALA A 61 -3.57 7.36 -2.87
CA ALA A 61 -4.07 8.19 -1.77
C ALA A 61 -2.92 8.66 -0.86
N SER A 62 -2.09 7.74 -0.35
CA SER A 62 -0.96 8.11 0.53
C SER A 62 0.10 8.97 -0.17
N THR A 63 0.39 8.69 -1.44
CA THR A 63 1.42 9.46 -2.17
C THR A 63 0.92 10.86 -2.50
N GLY A 64 -0.38 11.03 -2.72
CA GLY A 64 -1.02 12.34 -2.85
C GLY A 64 -0.92 13.18 -1.58
N SER A 65 -1.15 12.57 -0.41
CA SER A 65 -0.96 13.26 0.87
C SER A 65 0.52 13.65 1.09
N LEU A 66 1.48 12.79 0.75
CA LEU A 66 2.90 13.15 0.89
C LEU A 66 3.33 14.34 0.02
N ILE A 67 2.75 14.52 -1.17
CA ILE A 67 3.07 15.66 -2.03
C ILE A 67 2.18 16.88 -1.74
N SER A 68 1.08 16.72 -0.99
CA SER A 68 0.12 17.80 -0.67
C SER A 68 0.82 18.97 0.04
N GLU A 69 1.75 18.66 0.96
CA GLU A 69 2.59 19.63 1.67
C GLU A 69 3.44 20.48 0.73
N SER A 70 3.74 20.00 -0.48
CA SER A 70 4.51 20.77 -1.48
C SER A 70 3.67 21.82 -2.20
N PHE A 71 2.35 21.85 -1.99
CA PHE A 71 1.40 22.78 -2.61
C PHE A 71 0.94 23.90 -1.67
N MET A 72 1.64 24.17 -0.56
CA MET A 72 1.22 25.16 0.44
C MET A 72 0.98 26.57 -0.14
N ASP A 73 1.69 26.95 -1.19
CA ASP A 73 1.47 28.24 -1.89
C ASP A 73 0.19 28.28 -2.74
N HIS A 74 -0.45 27.12 -2.94
CA HIS A 74 -1.68 26.92 -3.70
C HIS A 74 -2.70 26.13 -2.85
N PRO A 75 -3.33 26.77 -1.85
CA PRO A 75 -4.14 26.05 -0.86
C PRO A 75 -5.38 25.38 -1.46
N SER A 76 -5.89 25.86 -2.60
CA SER A 76 -6.95 25.17 -3.36
C SER A 76 -6.48 23.85 -3.98
N TRP A 77 -5.22 23.76 -4.43
CA TRP A 77 -4.65 22.51 -4.97
C TRP A 77 -4.39 21.50 -3.87
N GLN A 78 -3.93 21.97 -2.70
CA GLN A 78 -3.79 21.14 -1.51
C GLN A 78 -5.16 20.57 -1.10
N LEU A 79 -6.19 21.42 -0.95
CA LEU A 79 -7.54 20.96 -0.62
C LEU A 79 -8.08 19.96 -1.66
N SER A 80 -7.89 20.22 -2.95
CA SER A 80 -8.29 19.27 -4.00
C SER A 80 -7.58 17.93 -3.86
N SER A 81 -6.30 17.94 -3.48
CA SER A 81 -5.52 16.72 -3.27
C SER A 81 -6.04 15.96 -2.04
N ASP A 82 -6.33 16.65 -0.94
CA ASP A 82 -6.88 16.06 0.27
C ASP A 82 -8.24 15.39 0.03
N ILE A 83 -9.13 16.05 -0.73
CA ILE A 83 -10.43 15.49 -1.11
C ILE A 83 -10.24 14.22 -1.96
N VAL A 84 -9.42 14.29 -3.01
CA VAL A 84 -9.21 13.16 -3.93
C VAL A 84 -8.52 11.98 -3.24
N THR A 85 -7.51 12.24 -2.41
CA THR A 85 -6.83 11.20 -1.64
C THR A 85 -7.77 10.52 -0.64
N PHE A 86 -8.63 11.28 0.04
CA PHE A 86 -9.68 10.72 0.90
C PHE A 86 -10.67 9.84 0.11
N LEU A 87 -11.14 10.31 -1.05
CA LEU A 87 -12.06 9.53 -1.90
C LEU A 87 -11.43 8.23 -2.38
N LEU A 88 -10.18 8.26 -2.84
CA LEU A 88 -9.44 7.06 -3.26
C LEU A 88 -9.24 6.09 -2.10
N TRP A 89 -8.86 6.60 -0.92
CA TRP A 89 -8.74 5.81 0.29
C TRP A 89 -10.07 5.13 0.65
N ALA A 90 -11.16 5.89 0.70
CA ALA A 90 -12.48 5.38 1.07
C ALA A 90 -12.95 4.29 0.10
N ASN A 91 -12.77 4.51 -1.20
CA ASN A 91 -13.07 3.54 -2.25
C ASN A 91 -12.28 2.23 -2.05
N ALA A 92 -10.98 2.36 -1.82
CA ALA A 92 -10.09 1.21 -1.66
C ALA A 92 -10.41 0.40 -0.41
N VAL A 93 -10.65 1.07 0.72
CA VAL A 93 -11.00 0.42 2.00
C VAL A 93 -12.37 -0.27 1.88
N ALA A 94 -13.38 0.43 1.36
CA ALA A 94 -14.72 -0.14 1.19
C ALA A 94 -14.72 -1.37 0.28
N LEU A 95 -14.07 -1.29 -0.89
CA LEU A 95 -13.93 -2.43 -1.80
C LEU A 95 -13.19 -3.60 -1.14
N SER A 96 -12.16 -3.31 -0.36
CA SER A 96 -11.36 -4.34 0.31
C SER A 96 -12.12 -5.10 1.38
N VAL A 97 -13.09 -4.48 2.06
CA VAL A 97 -13.94 -5.18 3.04
C VAL A 97 -14.66 -6.36 2.36
N PHE A 98 -15.25 -6.12 1.18
CA PHE A 98 -15.95 -7.18 0.44
C PHE A 98 -14.99 -8.25 -0.09
N LEU A 99 -13.84 -7.84 -0.63
CA LEU A 99 -12.84 -8.76 -1.18
C LEU A 99 -12.17 -9.62 -0.11
N ILE A 100 -11.85 -9.04 1.06
CA ILE A 100 -11.34 -9.79 2.22
C ILE A 100 -12.40 -10.76 2.73
N GLY A 101 -13.67 -10.33 2.80
CA GLY A 101 -14.79 -11.21 3.16
C GLY A 101 -14.91 -12.43 2.24
N SER A 102 -14.84 -12.22 0.93
CA SER A 102 -14.84 -13.31 -0.06
C SER A 102 -13.62 -14.24 0.09
N TYR A 103 -12.43 -13.67 0.31
CA TYR A 103 -11.23 -14.46 0.58
C TYR A 103 -11.35 -15.29 1.87
N PHE A 104 -11.93 -14.71 2.93
CA PHE A 104 -12.18 -15.41 4.19
C PHE A 104 -13.16 -16.57 4.01
N GLN A 105 -14.25 -16.35 3.28
CA GLN A 105 -15.16 -17.43 2.91
C GLN A 105 -14.41 -18.55 2.18
N LYS A 106 -13.53 -18.23 1.22
CA LYS A 106 -12.70 -19.23 0.55
C LYS A 106 -11.80 -19.98 1.54
N LEU A 107 -11.19 -19.31 2.51
CA LEU A 107 -10.36 -19.97 3.52
C LEU A 107 -11.17 -20.90 4.42
N LEU A 108 -12.41 -20.53 4.76
CA LEU A 108 -13.31 -21.34 5.59
C LEU A 108 -13.80 -22.60 4.86
N ILE A 109 -14.17 -22.49 3.58
CA ILE A 109 -14.78 -23.59 2.82
C ILE A 109 -13.73 -24.48 2.14
N HIS A 110 -12.66 -23.87 1.63
CA HIS A 110 -11.66 -24.56 0.78
C HIS A 110 -10.27 -24.60 1.39
N GLY A 111 -10.04 -23.99 2.56
CA GLY A 111 -8.76 -24.02 3.27
C GLY A 111 -7.69 -23.11 2.68
N LEU A 112 -6.45 -23.30 3.15
CA LEU A 112 -5.29 -22.48 2.79
C LEU A 112 -4.90 -22.61 1.30
N PRO A 113 -4.26 -21.59 0.71
CA PRO A 113 -3.67 -21.70 -0.63
C PRO A 113 -2.61 -22.82 -0.69
N PRO A 114 -2.30 -23.36 -1.88
CA PRO A 114 -1.21 -24.33 -2.04
C PRO A 114 0.14 -23.71 -1.62
N LYS A 115 1.09 -24.56 -1.21
CA LYS A 115 2.40 -24.15 -0.69
C LYS A 115 3.17 -23.18 -1.60
N SER A 116 3.02 -23.30 -2.92
CA SER A 116 3.66 -22.39 -3.89
C SER A 116 3.13 -20.95 -3.82
N ALA A 117 1.88 -20.77 -3.37
CA ALA A 117 1.18 -19.48 -3.29
C ALA A 117 0.96 -19.02 -1.84
N ILE A 118 1.51 -19.70 -0.83
CA ILE A 118 1.21 -19.44 0.58
C ILE A 118 1.55 -18.00 1.03
N TYR A 119 2.57 -17.39 0.43
CA TYR A 119 2.96 -16.00 0.72
C TYR A 119 1.94 -14.97 0.22
N THR A 120 1.02 -15.34 -0.67
CA THR A 120 -0.09 -14.45 -1.07
C THR A 120 -1.04 -14.17 0.08
N CYS A 121 -1.06 -14.99 1.14
CA CYS A 121 -1.82 -14.71 2.37
C CYS A 121 -1.47 -13.36 2.99
N PHE A 122 -0.29 -12.79 2.72
CA PHE A 122 0.11 -11.50 3.25
C PHE A 122 -0.53 -10.31 2.52
N ILE A 123 -1.02 -10.47 1.30
CA ILE A 123 -1.55 -9.37 0.47
C ILE A 123 -2.62 -8.53 1.19
N PRO A 124 -3.62 -9.10 1.90
CA PRO A 124 -4.64 -8.33 2.61
C PRO A 124 -4.07 -7.41 3.69
N ILE A 125 -2.93 -7.76 4.30
CA ILE A 125 -2.27 -6.92 5.30
C ILE A 125 -1.84 -5.58 4.67
N GLY A 126 -1.48 -5.58 3.38
CA GLY A 126 -1.00 -4.40 2.68
C GLY A 126 -2.03 -3.29 2.55
N ILE A 127 -3.29 -3.64 2.25
CA ILE A 127 -4.35 -2.61 2.19
C ILE A 127 -4.67 -2.06 3.58
N LEU A 128 -4.56 -2.88 4.63
CA LEU A 128 -4.81 -2.46 6.00
C LEU A 128 -3.71 -1.52 6.52
N GLY A 129 -2.44 -1.87 6.31
CA GLY A 129 -1.31 -1.00 6.64
C GLY A 129 -1.31 0.28 5.81
N GLN A 130 -1.49 0.17 4.48
CA GLN A 130 -1.48 1.33 3.60
C GLN A 130 -2.65 2.26 3.88
N GLY A 131 -3.84 1.69 4.10
CA GLY A 131 -5.03 2.44 4.46
C GLY A 131 -4.89 3.14 5.81
N GLY A 132 -4.30 2.49 6.80
CA GLY A 132 -4.02 3.09 8.11
C GLY A 132 -3.01 4.24 8.04
N TRP A 133 -1.99 4.12 7.18
CA TRP A 133 -1.04 5.20 6.97
C TRP A 133 -1.65 6.37 6.17
N ALA A 134 -2.35 6.07 5.07
CA ALA A 134 -2.95 7.09 4.19
C ALA A 134 -3.95 8.00 4.92
N ILE A 135 -4.82 7.44 5.76
CA ILE A 135 -5.81 8.26 6.50
C ILE A 135 -5.15 9.19 7.52
N GLN A 136 -4.07 8.73 8.17
CA GLN A 136 -3.30 9.56 9.10
C GLN A 136 -2.63 10.74 8.38
N LEU A 137 -2.05 10.51 7.19
CA LEU A 137 -1.47 11.60 6.39
C LEU A 137 -2.55 12.57 5.94
N ASN A 138 -3.65 12.08 5.36
CA ASN A 138 -4.72 12.91 4.83
C ASN A 138 -5.33 13.87 5.88
N TYR A 139 -5.66 13.36 7.07
CA TYR A 139 -6.27 14.18 8.12
C TYR A 139 -5.27 15.12 8.79
N ARG A 140 -3.99 14.73 8.85
CA ARG A 140 -2.91 15.62 9.28
C ARG A 140 -2.80 16.80 8.33
N ASP A 141 -2.76 16.56 7.02
CA ASP A 141 -2.59 17.58 5.99
C ASP A 141 -3.81 18.53 5.98
N LEU A 142 -5.02 17.97 6.02
CA LEU A 142 -6.26 18.74 6.12
C LEU A 142 -6.30 19.61 7.39
N GLY A 143 -5.91 19.05 8.54
CA GLY A 143 -5.85 19.78 9.80
C GLY A 143 -4.86 20.94 9.77
N GLN A 144 -3.68 20.72 9.19
CA GLN A 144 -2.67 21.77 9.00
C GLN A 144 -3.17 22.86 8.03
N LEU A 145 -3.87 22.49 6.96
CA LEU A 145 -4.45 23.43 6.00
C LEU A 145 -5.54 24.30 6.65
N ILE A 146 -6.42 23.72 7.47
CA ILE A 146 -7.46 24.48 8.19
C ILE A 146 -6.81 25.49 9.14
N VAL A 147 -5.76 25.08 9.87
CA VAL A 147 -5.03 25.97 10.77
C VAL A 147 -4.34 27.09 9.98
N SER A 148 -3.68 26.78 8.86
CA SER A 148 -2.93 27.77 8.08
C SER A 148 -3.82 28.82 7.43
N LEU A 149 -5.03 28.44 7.02
CA LEU A 149 -6.02 29.37 6.44
C LEU A 149 -6.79 30.16 7.49
N GLY A 150 -6.68 29.80 8.77
CA GLY A 150 -7.45 30.38 9.85
C GLY A 150 -8.92 29.99 9.82
N GLY A 151 -9.25 28.78 9.36
CA GLY A 151 -10.61 28.26 9.27
C GLY A 151 -10.95 27.63 7.91
N PHE A 152 -12.24 27.67 7.56
CA PHE A 152 -12.82 26.93 6.43
C PHE A 152 -13.04 27.78 5.16
N LYS A 153 -12.16 28.75 4.90
CA LYS A 153 -12.29 29.75 3.82
C LYS A 153 -12.46 29.16 2.42
N LEU A 154 -11.85 28.01 2.17
CA LEU A 154 -11.91 27.37 0.85
C LEU A 154 -13.19 26.58 0.58
N VAL A 155 -14.02 26.34 1.60
CA VAL A 155 -15.23 25.51 1.50
C VAL A 155 -16.51 26.29 1.82
N ASN A 156 -16.43 27.63 1.82
CA ASN A 156 -17.56 28.53 2.10
C ASN A 156 -18.30 28.22 3.42
N MET A 157 -17.59 27.68 4.41
CA MET A 157 -18.09 27.44 5.77
C MET A 157 -17.44 28.42 6.75
N ASP A 158 -17.38 29.68 6.37
CA ASP A 158 -16.69 30.71 7.13
C ASP A 158 -17.35 30.96 8.48
N ILE A 159 -16.61 30.62 9.53
CA ILE A 159 -16.94 30.87 10.93
C ILE A 159 -15.70 31.51 11.53
N GLU A 160 -15.88 32.58 12.31
CA GLU A 160 -14.78 33.15 13.09
C GLU A 160 -14.37 32.15 14.17
N LEU A 161 -13.14 31.64 14.08
CA LEU A 161 -12.59 30.66 15.00
C LEU A 161 -11.39 31.25 15.74
N SER A 162 -11.33 31.02 17.05
CA SER A 162 -10.14 31.36 17.83
C SER A 162 -8.97 30.44 17.46
N PRO A 163 -7.71 30.86 17.70
CA PRO A 163 -6.53 30.00 17.49
C PRO A 163 -6.62 28.67 18.24
N GLU A 164 -7.18 28.66 19.45
CA GLU A 164 -7.39 27.45 20.26
C GLU A 164 -8.41 26.51 19.61
N SER A 165 -9.47 27.08 19.01
CA SER A 165 -10.51 26.31 18.32
C SER A 165 -9.95 25.63 17.07
N LEU A 166 -9.06 26.30 16.33
CA LEU A 166 -8.38 25.73 15.16
C LEU A 166 -7.45 24.57 15.56
N GLN A 167 -6.68 24.74 16.65
CA GLN A 167 -5.84 23.66 17.17
C GLN A 167 -6.66 22.47 17.67
N LEU A 168 -7.82 22.72 18.29
CA LEU A 168 -8.74 21.66 18.69
C LEU A 168 -9.26 20.89 17.47
N ILE A 169 -9.68 21.57 16.40
CA ILE A 169 -10.12 20.92 15.14
C ILE A 169 -9.00 20.04 14.57
N ASN A 170 -7.78 20.57 14.47
CA ASN A 170 -6.63 19.81 14.01
C ASN A 170 -6.38 18.57 14.88
N ALA A 171 -6.43 18.70 16.21
CA ALA A 171 -6.29 17.58 17.13
C ALA A 171 -7.40 16.53 16.96
N MET A 172 -8.65 16.95 16.77
CA MET A 172 -9.79 16.04 16.54
C MET A 172 -9.69 15.29 15.22
N LEU A 173 -9.21 15.93 14.15
CA LEU A 173 -8.93 15.27 12.88
C LEU A 173 -7.83 14.20 13.06
N ASN A 174 -6.70 14.55 13.66
CA ASN A 174 -5.62 13.59 13.91
C ASN A 174 -6.06 12.43 14.82
N PHE A 175 -6.88 12.69 15.85
CA PHE A 175 -7.43 11.65 16.72
C PHE A 175 -8.41 10.72 15.98
N THR A 176 -9.25 11.28 15.10
CA THR A 176 -10.15 10.49 14.24
C THR A 176 -9.35 9.57 13.32
N ALA A 177 -8.32 10.11 12.66
CA ALA A 177 -7.45 9.33 11.78
C ALA A 177 -6.69 8.23 12.54
N LEU A 178 -6.19 8.54 13.73
CA LEU A 178 -5.57 7.56 14.63
C LEU A 178 -6.54 6.43 14.98
N SER A 179 -7.80 6.74 15.28
CA SER A 179 -8.82 5.73 15.63
C SER A 179 -9.09 4.77 14.46
N VAL A 180 -9.23 5.31 13.26
CA VAL A 180 -9.40 4.51 12.03
C VAL A 180 -8.15 3.67 11.74
N ALA A 181 -6.96 4.27 11.87
CA ALA A 181 -5.71 3.57 11.64
C ALA A 181 -5.47 2.45 12.66
N LEU A 182 -5.85 2.63 13.93
CA LEU A 182 -5.77 1.60 14.95
C LEU A 182 -6.67 0.41 14.64
N PHE A 183 -7.89 0.67 14.16
CA PHE A 183 -8.79 -0.39 13.70
C PHE A 183 -8.17 -1.20 12.55
N LEU A 184 -7.68 -0.53 11.51
CA LEU A 184 -7.05 -1.18 10.37
C LEU A 184 -5.77 -1.93 10.77
N ALA A 185 -4.91 -1.33 11.58
CA ALA A 185 -3.66 -1.94 12.04
C ALA A 185 -3.90 -3.14 12.96
N SER A 186 -4.91 -3.07 13.83
CA SER A 186 -5.31 -4.21 14.68
C SER A 186 -5.68 -5.42 13.82
N PHE A 187 -6.51 -5.21 12.80
CA PHE A 187 -6.86 -6.27 11.87
C PHE A 187 -5.66 -6.72 11.03
N GLY A 188 -4.79 -5.80 10.62
CA GLY A 188 -3.54 -6.12 9.91
C GLY A 188 -2.59 -7.01 10.72
N VAL A 189 -2.47 -6.77 12.04
CA VAL A 189 -1.72 -7.64 12.96
C VAL A 189 -2.35 -9.03 13.04
N CYS A 190 -3.68 -9.11 13.15
CA CYS A 190 -4.39 -10.39 13.13
C CYS A 190 -4.09 -11.19 11.85
N LEU A 191 -4.20 -10.56 10.68
CA LEU A 191 -3.89 -11.21 9.39
C LEU A 191 -2.41 -11.56 9.24
N THR A 192 -1.51 -10.80 9.86
CA THR A 192 -0.08 -11.12 9.90
C THR A 192 0.16 -12.41 10.67
N VAL A 193 -0.47 -12.58 11.84
CA VAL A 193 -0.41 -13.83 12.61
C VAL A 193 -0.96 -14.99 11.80
N VAL A 194 -2.15 -14.84 11.19
CA VAL A 194 -2.75 -15.88 10.35
C VAL A 194 -1.83 -16.26 9.18
N SER A 195 -1.21 -15.28 8.52
CA SER A 195 -0.30 -15.52 7.40
C SER A 195 0.97 -16.25 7.80
N ILE A 196 1.57 -15.88 8.94
CA ILE A 196 2.74 -16.58 9.50
C ILE A 196 2.38 -18.02 9.86
N MET A 197 1.25 -18.23 10.55
CA MET A 197 0.77 -19.58 10.91
C MET A 197 0.48 -20.43 9.67
N SER A 198 -0.04 -19.82 8.60
CA SER A 198 -0.28 -20.49 7.32
C SER A 198 1.02 -20.98 6.67
N VAL A 199 2.11 -20.19 6.75
CA VAL A 199 3.43 -20.62 6.29
C VAL A 199 3.97 -21.78 7.13
N ILE A 200 3.87 -21.68 8.46
CA ILE A 200 4.32 -22.73 9.39
C ILE A 200 3.56 -24.05 9.18
N TYR A 201 2.25 -23.98 8.92
CA TYR A 201 1.40 -25.15 8.68
C TYR A 201 1.90 -26.04 7.53
N HIS A 202 2.48 -25.45 6.47
CA HIS A 202 3.04 -26.20 5.33
C HIS A 202 4.47 -26.73 5.57
N GLY A 203 4.94 -26.69 6.81
CA GLY A 203 6.25 -27.16 7.24
C GLY A 203 7.38 -26.26 6.74
N ARG A 204 8.46 -26.87 6.23
CA ARG A 204 9.61 -26.10 5.72
C ARG A 204 9.18 -25.18 4.57
N PRO A 205 9.41 -23.86 4.63
CA PRO A 205 9.12 -22.97 3.51
C PRO A 205 9.88 -23.42 2.26
N PRO A 206 9.33 -23.22 1.05
CA PRO A 206 10.07 -23.52 -0.18
C PRO A 206 11.38 -22.73 -0.20
N LEU A 207 12.45 -23.31 -0.75
CA LEU A 207 13.76 -22.64 -0.84
C LEU A 207 13.72 -21.32 -1.62
N TRP A 208 12.81 -21.22 -2.59
CA TRP A 208 12.51 -20.00 -3.32
C TRP A 208 11.13 -20.16 -3.99
N THR A 209 10.34 -19.09 -3.97
CA THR A 209 9.17 -18.93 -4.83
C THR A 209 8.98 -17.44 -5.09
N ARG A 210 8.67 -17.06 -6.33
CA ARG A 210 8.41 -15.65 -6.68
C ARG A 210 7.33 -15.02 -5.80
N ASN A 211 6.38 -15.82 -5.34
CA ASN A 211 5.29 -15.35 -4.47
C ASN A 211 5.76 -14.83 -3.11
N MET A 212 7.00 -15.12 -2.69
CA MET A 212 7.61 -14.53 -1.49
C MET A 212 7.65 -13.00 -1.54
N TRP A 213 7.77 -12.40 -2.74
CA TRP A 213 7.68 -10.94 -2.89
C TRP A 213 6.35 -10.37 -2.40
N ALA A 214 5.26 -11.16 -2.39
CA ALA A 214 3.93 -10.72 -1.98
C ALA A 214 3.84 -10.29 -0.51
N SER A 215 4.81 -10.65 0.34
CA SER A 215 4.83 -10.22 1.74
C SER A 215 5.60 -8.91 1.98
N THR A 216 6.44 -8.45 1.05
CA THR A 216 7.28 -7.26 1.24
C THR A 216 6.44 -5.99 1.41
N PHE A 217 5.59 -5.67 0.43
CA PHE A 217 4.72 -4.50 0.49
C PHE A 217 3.89 -4.49 1.79
N PRO A 218 3.15 -5.55 2.15
CA PRO A 218 2.38 -5.56 3.38
C PRO A 218 3.16 -5.27 4.66
N LEU A 219 4.33 -5.88 4.83
CA LEU A 219 5.19 -5.63 5.99
C LEU A 219 5.63 -4.16 6.06
N GLY A 220 5.99 -3.57 4.93
CA GLY A 220 6.37 -2.16 4.85
C GLY A 220 5.21 -1.21 5.18
N THR A 221 4.02 -1.48 4.66
CA THR A 221 2.86 -0.62 4.92
C THR A 221 2.45 -0.62 6.40
N MET A 222 2.53 -1.76 7.07
CA MET A 222 2.30 -1.87 8.51
C MET A 222 3.36 -1.10 9.30
N ALA A 223 4.63 -1.19 8.90
CA ALA A 223 5.70 -0.40 9.51
C ALA A 223 5.42 1.11 9.40
N LEU A 224 5.02 1.58 8.21
CA LEU A 224 4.69 2.99 7.98
C LEU A 224 3.50 3.45 8.84
N SER A 225 2.42 2.65 8.89
CA SER A 225 1.24 2.97 9.68
C SER A 225 1.56 3.11 11.17
N PHE A 226 2.32 2.17 11.75
CA PHE A 226 2.72 2.22 13.16
C PHE A 226 3.71 3.35 13.45
N ASN A 227 4.65 3.64 12.56
CA ASN A 227 5.54 4.79 12.72
C ASN A 227 4.76 6.12 12.73
N GLN A 228 3.73 6.26 11.87
CA GLN A 228 2.88 7.44 11.87
C GLN A 228 2.06 7.58 13.17
N MET A 229 1.60 6.46 13.74
CA MET A 229 0.94 6.48 15.05
C MET A 229 1.89 6.93 16.16
N TYR A 230 3.17 6.51 16.11
CA TYR A 230 4.19 6.98 17.03
C TYR A 230 4.42 8.49 16.88
N ILE A 231 4.54 9.02 15.65
CA ILE A 231 4.70 10.45 15.40
C ILE A 231 3.52 11.24 15.98
N THR A 232 2.30 10.71 15.85
CA THR A 232 1.08 11.38 16.31
C THR A 232 0.90 11.34 17.83
N THR A 233 1.31 10.25 18.48
CA THR A 233 0.98 10.00 19.92
C THR A 233 2.17 10.07 20.87
N GLY A 234 3.40 9.95 20.37
CA GLY A 234 4.60 9.77 21.18
C GLY A 234 4.72 8.42 21.90
N LEU A 235 3.77 7.50 21.71
CA LEU A 235 3.76 6.22 22.41
C LEU A 235 4.78 5.25 21.82
N LYS A 236 5.81 4.92 22.62
CA LYS A 236 6.90 4.02 22.21
C LYS A 236 6.45 2.61 21.79
N GLY A 237 5.29 2.16 22.25
CA GLY A 237 4.72 0.87 21.82
C GLY A 237 4.54 0.79 20.31
N PHE A 238 4.05 1.86 19.67
CA PHE A 238 3.90 1.91 18.22
C PHE A 238 5.26 1.90 17.50
N LEU A 239 6.26 2.60 18.05
CA LEU A 239 7.62 2.60 17.51
C LEU A 239 8.22 1.18 17.52
N VAL A 240 8.04 0.45 18.62
CA VAL A 240 8.53 -0.94 18.74
C VAL A 240 7.86 -1.84 17.69
N ILE A 241 6.54 -1.78 17.54
CA ILE A 241 5.83 -2.59 16.55
C ILE A 241 6.24 -2.21 15.13
N GLY A 242 6.33 -0.91 14.82
CA GLY A 242 6.81 -0.41 13.53
C GLY A 242 8.24 -0.88 13.22
N THR A 243 9.10 -0.94 14.23
CA THR A 243 10.47 -1.48 14.11
C THR A 243 10.46 -2.97 13.81
N ILE A 244 9.61 -3.77 14.46
CA ILE A 244 9.47 -5.21 14.18
C ILE A 244 9.09 -5.44 12.72
N TYR A 245 8.05 -4.75 12.23
CA TYR A 245 7.65 -4.84 10.82
C TYR A 245 8.75 -4.37 9.86
N SER A 246 9.50 -3.33 10.23
CA SER A 246 10.63 -2.82 9.42
C SER A 246 11.76 -3.85 9.31
N VAL A 247 12.12 -4.51 10.42
CA VAL A 247 13.13 -5.57 10.41
C VAL A 247 12.65 -6.77 9.59
N MET A 248 11.40 -7.19 9.75
CA MET A 248 10.81 -8.26 8.94
C MET A 248 10.85 -7.92 7.44
N LEU A 249 10.50 -6.67 7.06
CA LEU A 249 10.58 -6.20 5.69
C LEU A 249 12.01 -6.29 5.15
N VAL A 250 13.01 -5.79 5.88
CA VAL A 250 14.41 -5.79 5.44
C VAL A 250 14.91 -7.23 5.23
N LEU A 251 14.64 -8.12 6.18
CA LEU A 251 15.02 -9.53 6.08
C LEU A 251 14.34 -10.21 4.88
N MET A 252 13.04 -10.01 4.72
CA MET A 252 12.26 -10.62 3.64
C MET A 252 12.70 -10.10 2.28
N THR A 253 12.92 -8.78 2.16
CA THR A 253 13.36 -8.15 0.91
C THR A 253 14.76 -8.62 0.54
N THR A 254 15.69 -8.66 1.51
CA THR A 254 17.05 -9.17 1.28
C THR A 254 17.03 -10.62 0.80
N TYR A 255 16.22 -11.46 1.44
CA TYR A 255 16.01 -12.84 1.01
C TYR A 255 15.43 -12.92 -0.41
N CYS A 256 14.45 -12.08 -0.74
CA CYS A 256 13.87 -12.04 -2.08
C CYS A 256 14.84 -11.57 -3.16
N MET A 257 15.70 -10.60 -2.84
CA MET A 257 16.75 -10.14 -3.74
C MET A 257 17.78 -11.25 -4.00
N ILE A 258 18.24 -11.94 -2.95
CA ILE A 258 19.15 -13.09 -3.07
C ILE A 258 18.49 -14.21 -3.89
N GLY A 259 17.24 -14.56 -3.59
CA GLY A 259 16.50 -15.59 -4.30
C GLY A 259 16.31 -15.28 -5.78
N THR A 260 15.93 -14.04 -6.10
CA THR A 260 15.81 -13.57 -7.50
C THR A 260 17.16 -13.66 -8.21
N ALA A 261 18.24 -13.20 -7.55
CA ALA A 261 19.57 -13.24 -8.11
C ALA A 261 20.05 -14.68 -8.36
N LEU A 262 19.81 -15.62 -7.45
CA LEU A 262 20.31 -16.99 -7.56
C LEU A 262 19.46 -17.88 -8.48
N PHE A 263 18.13 -17.71 -8.47
CA PHE A 263 17.21 -18.67 -9.09
C PHE A 263 16.47 -18.15 -10.32
N GLU A 264 16.30 -16.82 -10.50
CA GLU A 264 15.56 -16.26 -11.64
C GLU A 264 16.47 -15.72 -12.75
N ILE A 265 17.68 -15.28 -12.42
CA ILE A 265 18.63 -14.78 -13.42
C ILE A 265 19.21 -15.96 -14.22
N PRO A 266 19.13 -15.96 -15.57
CA PRO A 266 19.63 -17.04 -16.41
C PRO A 266 21.16 -16.97 -16.57
N HIS A 267 21.90 -17.15 -15.47
CA HIS A 267 23.36 -17.01 -15.38
C HIS A 267 24.11 -17.76 -16.49
N LYS A 268 23.68 -18.99 -16.81
CA LYS A 268 24.31 -19.81 -17.84
C LYS A 268 24.18 -19.21 -19.24
N GLN A 269 23.03 -18.60 -19.56
CA GLN A 269 22.80 -17.97 -20.86
C GLN A 269 23.58 -16.66 -20.98
N ILE A 270 23.55 -15.85 -19.91
CA ILE A 270 24.33 -14.62 -19.81
C ILE A 270 25.82 -14.91 -19.97
N TRP A 271 26.33 -15.93 -19.27
CA TRP A 271 27.75 -16.30 -19.35
C TRP A 271 28.16 -16.84 -20.73
N LYS A 272 27.27 -17.58 -21.40
CA LYS A 272 27.49 -18.02 -22.79
C LYS A 272 27.55 -16.83 -23.75
N ALA A 273 26.62 -15.89 -23.63
CA ALA A 273 26.61 -14.66 -24.44
C ALA A 273 27.86 -13.80 -24.20
N LEU A 274 28.28 -13.62 -22.94
CA LEU A 274 29.48 -12.86 -22.58
C LEU A 274 30.77 -13.48 -23.10
N LYS A 275 30.82 -14.81 -23.26
CA LYS A 275 31.98 -15.52 -23.81
C LYS A 275 32.00 -15.56 -25.34
N GLY A 276 31.04 -14.93 -26.03
CA GLY A 276 30.92 -15.02 -27.49
C GLY A 276 30.64 -16.44 -27.97
N LEU A 277 30.14 -17.32 -27.08
CA LEU A 277 29.77 -18.69 -27.40
C LEU A 277 28.31 -18.69 -27.89
N GLU A 278 28.03 -17.95 -28.96
CA GLU A 278 26.81 -18.18 -29.74
C GLU A 278 26.92 -19.59 -30.35
N SER A 279 25.98 -20.44 -29.98
CA SER A 279 25.89 -21.81 -30.50
C SER A 279 25.67 -21.76 -32.01
N THR A 280 26.73 -22.04 -32.77
CA THR A 280 26.62 -22.62 -34.10
C THR A 280 25.99 -24.01 -33.99
N THR A 281 24.67 -24.06 -33.88
CA THR A 281 23.87 -25.27 -34.15
C THR A 281 22.61 -24.87 -34.89
N ASN A 282 22.78 -24.44 -36.14
CA ASN A 282 21.80 -24.73 -37.19
C ASN A 282 22.27 -26.01 -37.87
N SER A 283 21.99 -27.16 -37.27
CA SER A 283 21.89 -28.41 -38.02
C SER A 283 20.50 -28.42 -38.66
N TYR A 284 20.48 -28.09 -39.94
CA TYR A 284 19.40 -28.48 -40.83
C TYR A 284 19.41 -30.00 -40.89
N ASP A 285 18.46 -30.65 -40.19
CA ASP A 285 18.10 -32.03 -40.49
C ASP A 285 16.92 -31.99 -41.47
N VAL A 286 17.24 -32.41 -42.69
CA VAL A 286 16.35 -32.86 -43.77
C VAL A 286 15.83 -34.26 -43.44
#